data_AF-A0A8T1TYS7-F1
#
_entry.id   AF-A0A8T1TYS7-F1
#
_cell.length_a   1.000
_cell.length_b   1.000
_cell.length_c   1.000
_cell.angle_alpha   90.00
_cell.angle_beta   90.00
_cell.angle_gamma   90.00
#
_symmetry.space_group_name_H-M   'P 1'
#
loop_
_entity.id
_entity.type
_entity.pdbx_description
1 polymer ?
#
loop_
_entity_poly.entity_id
_entity_poly.type
_entity_poly.pdbx_seq_one_letter_code
_entity_poly.pdbx_strand_id
1 'polypeptide(L)' 'MGTPQTGGTHWLAVSNKDKRYFDPLGLPRPRVIPKDYAYHEIDIQDPRFGHCGQYSVLWLYYLQHGKEDEFYKLFKQLE' A
#
# COMPACT_ATOMS: atom_id res chain seq x y z
N MET A 1 -2.07 -13.54 -0.66
CA MET A 1 -3.19 -14.30 -1.24
C MET A 1 -4.45 -13.51 -0.97
N GLY A 2 -5.29 -13.26 -1.98
CA GLY A 2 -6.51 -12.45 -1.83
C GLY A 2 -7.58 -13.14 -1.00
N THR A 3 -8.51 -12.37 -0.43
CA THR A 3 -9.68 -12.87 0.29
C THR A 3 -10.75 -13.32 -0.71
N PRO A 4 -11.09 -14.63 -0.77
CA PRO A 4 -12.09 -15.13 -1.72
C PRO A 4 -13.49 -14.53 -1.49
N GLN A 5 -13.79 -14.11 -0.25
CA GLN A 5 -15.09 -13.53 0.12
C GLN A 5 -15.38 -12.16 -0.52
N THR A 6 -14.36 -11.43 -1.00
CA THR A 6 -14.50 -10.09 -1.60
C THR A 6 -14.12 -10.03 -3.08
N GLY A 7 -13.88 -11.17 -3.73
CA GLY A 7 -13.48 -11.22 -5.15
C GLY A 7 -11.96 -11.33 -5.38
N GLY A 8 -11.21 -11.89 -4.43
CA GLY A 8 -9.94 -12.58 -4.68
C GLY A 8 -8.73 -11.75 -5.13
N THR A 9 -8.85 -10.44 -5.29
CA THR A 9 -7.77 -9.61 -5.85
C THR A 9 -7.32 -8.54 -4.85
N HIS A 10 -6.12 -8.73 -4.30
CA HIS A 10 -5.43 -7.74 -3.49
C HIS A 10 -4.71 -6.75 -4.42
N TRP A 11 -4.86 -5.44 -4.14
CA TRP A 11 -4.20 -4.38 -4.89
C TRP A 11 -3.12 -3.71 -4.04
N LEU A 12 -1.99 -3.46 -4.67
CA LEU A 12 -0.89 -2.67 -4.15
C LEU A 12 -0.51 -1.62 -5.19
N ALA A 13 0.11 -0.52 -4.76
CA ALA A 13 0.60 0.52 -5.64
C ALA A 13 2.11 0.39 -5.89
N VAL A 14 2.55 0.71 -7.10
CA VAL A 14 3.97 0.73 -7.48
C VAL A 14 4.27 2.02 -8.23
N SER A 15 5.28 2.78 -7.78
CA SER A 15 5.87 3.88 -8.54
C SER A 15 7.21 3.45 -9.12
N ASN A 16 7.26 3.27 -10.43
CA ASN A 16 8.50 2.97 -11.15
C ASN A 16 9.45 4.19 -11.20
N LYS A 17 8.91 5.40 -11.13
CA LYS A 17 9.67 6.66 -11.13
C LYS A 17 10.48 6.80 -9.84
N ASP A 18 9.81 6.58 -8.71
CA ASP A 18 10.39 6.79 -7.38
C ASP A 18 11.06 5.52 -6.83
N LYS A 19 10.91 4.38 -7.53
CA LYS A 19 11.29 3.04 -7.09
C LYS A 19 10.73 2.72 -5.71
N ARG A 20 9.42 2.90 -5.54
CA ARG A 20 8.69 2.64 -4.29
C ARG A 20 7.46 1.80 -4.54
N TYR A 21 7.01 1.06 -3.54
CA TYR A 21 5.70 0.41 -3.56
C TYR A 21 5.02 0.53 -2.20
N PHE A 22 3.70 0.39 -2.22
CA PHE A 22 2.85 0.45 -1.04
C PHE A 22 1.86 -0.71 -1.05
N ASP A 23 1.85 -1.46 0.05
CA ASP A 23 0.89 -2.53 0.32
C ASP A 23 0.09 -2.18 1.58
N PRO A 24 -1.22 -1.89 1.47
CA PRO A 24 -2.03 -1.48 2.61
C PRO A 24 -2.24 -2.58 3.66
N LEU A 25 -2.02 -3.85 3.30
CA LEU A 25 -2.15 -5.00 4.22
C LEU A 25 -0.82 -5.37 4.90
N GLY A 26 0.26 -4.61 4.66
CA GLY A 26 1.57 -4.88 5.26
C GLY A 26 2.13 -6.28 4.97
N LEU A 27 1.71 -6.92 3.87
CA LEU A 27 2.07 -8.31 3.57
C LEU A 27 3.57 -8.43 3.20
N PRO A 28 4.16 -9.64 3.35
CA PRO A 28 5.52 -9.90 2.91
C PRO A 28 5.72 -9.50 1.45
N ARG A 29 6.88 -8.90 1.17
CA ARG A 29 7.25 -8.39 -0.16
C ARG A 29 6.89 -9.38 -1.29
N PRO A 30 6.05 -8.99 -2.27
CA PRO A 30 5.74 -9.83 -3.41
C PRO A 30 6.97 -10.08 -4.29
N ARG A 31 7.11 -11.30 -4.81
CA ARG A 31 8.24 -11.69 -5.69
C ARG A 31 8.31 -10.89 -6.99
N VAL A 32 7.20 -10.28 -7.41
CA VAL A 32 7.10 -9.50 -8.65
C VAL A 32 7.66 -8.08 -8.52
N ILE A 33 7.89 -7.59 -7.29
CA ILE A 33 8.45 -6.26 -7.07
C ILE A 33 9.99 -6.34 -7.07
N PRO A 34 10.68 -5.58 -7.92
CA PRO A 34 12.15 -5.57 -7.96
C PRO A 34 12.74 -5.22 -6.60
N LYS A 35 13.84 -5.89 -6.21
CA LYS A 35 14.43 -5.80 -4.85
C LYS A 35 14.92 -4.40 -4.46
N ASP A 36 15.21 -3.56 -5.43
CA ASP A 36 15.68 -2.19 -5.24
C ASP A 36 14.55 -1.18 -4.94
N TYR A 37 13.29 -1.62 -4.89
CA TYR A 37 12.18 -0.76 -4.52
C TYR A 37 12.07 -0.63 -3.00
N ALA A 38 11.90 0.60 -2.51
CA ALA A 38 11.63 0.89 -1.11
C ALA A 38 10.15 0.70 -0.75
N TYR A 39 9.87 0.36 0.50
CA TYR A 39 8.52 0.25 1.05
C TYR A 39 8.53 0.42 2.57
N HIS A 40 7.35 0.61 3.13
CA HIS A 40 7.10 0.59 4.56
C HIS A 40 6.23 -0.62 4.90
N GLU A 41 6.66 -1.41 5.89
CA GLU A 41 5.88 -2.54 6.42
C GLU A 41 4.92 -2.01 7.48
N ILE A 42 3.79 -1.46 7.03
CA ILE A 42 2.74 -0.90 7.88
C ILE A 42 1.43 -1.54 7.49
N ASP A 43 0.70 -2.05 8.49
CA ASP A 43 -0.64 -2.57 8.32
C ASP A 43 -1.65 -1.43 8.51
N ILE A 44 -2.17 -0.90 7.39
CA ILE A 44 -3.12 0.21 7.38
C ILE A 44 -4.56 -0.31 7.23
N GLN A 45 -4.73 -1.42 6.53
CA GLN A 45 -6.04 -1.94 6.17
C GLN A 45 -6.34 -3.23 6.92
N ASP A 46 -7.46 -3.24 7.62
CA ASP A 46 -8.03 -4.47 8.14
C ASP A 46 -8.42 -5.42 6.97
N PRO A 47 -7.90 -6.66 6.95
CA PRO A 47 -8.08 -7.61 5.84
C PRO A 47 -9.53 -8.07 5.64
N ARG A 48 -10.44 -7.76 6.57
CA ARG A 48 -11.88 -8.02 6.45
C ARG A 48 -12.56 -7.10 5.43
N PHE A 49 -11.94 -5.99 5.06
CA PHE A 49 -12.51 -5.00 4.13
C PHE A 49 -11.77 -4.97 2.78
N GLY A 50 -12.44 -4.45 1.74
CA GLY A 50 -11.96 -4.43 0.35
C GLY A 50 -11.39 -3.08 -0.12
N HIS A 51 -10.75 -2.30 0.75
CA HIS A 51 -10.34 -0.91 0.47
C HIS A 51 -8.94 -0.75 -0.15
N CYS A 52 -8.24 -1.85 -0.46
CA CYS A 52 -6.83 -1.84 -0.88
C CYS A 52 -6.55 -0.95 -2.10
N GLY A 53 -7.47 -0.92 -3.07
CA GLY A 53 -7.38 -0.01 -4.22
C GLY A 53 -7.49 1.47 -3.84
N GLN A 54 -8.35 1.82 -2.87
CA GLN A 54 -8.54 3.21 -2.43
C GLN A 54 -7.32 3.72 -1.69
N TYR A 55 -6.75 2.93 -0.77
CA TYR A 55 -5.50 3.28 -0.10
C TYR A 55 -4.34 3.38 -1.09
N SER A 56 -4.28 2.46 -2.06
CA SER A 56 -3.26 2.48 -3.13
C SER A 56 -3.30 3.77 -3.96
N VAL A 57 -4.49 4.20 -4.38
CA VAL A 57 -4.66 5.45 -5.15
C VAL A 57 -4.35 6.68 -4.28
N LEU A 58 -4.77 6.67 -3.01
CA LEU A 58 -4.48 7.76 -2.08
C LEU A 58 -2.97 7.90 -1.86
N TRP A 59 -2.25 6.80 -1.62
CA TRP A 59 -0.79 6.82 -1.47
C TRP A 59 -0.10 7.37 -2.73
N LEU A 60 -0.51 6.92 -3.92
CA LEU A 60 0.03 7.45 -5.19
C LEU A 60 -0.18 8.96 -5.32
N TYR A 61 -1.34 9.46 -4.92
CA TYR A 61 -1.62 10.90 -4.91
C TYR A 61 -0.63 11.67 -4.02
N TYR A 62 -0.42 11.23 -2.77
CA TYR A 62 0.53 11.88 -1.87
C TYR A 62 1.97 11.76 -2.35
N LEU A 63 2.37 10.59 -2.86
CA LEU A 63 3.71 10.37 -3.42
C LEU A 63 3.98 11.30 -4.59
N GLN A 64 3.04 11.43 -5.54
CA GLN A 64 3.16 12.30 -6.71
C GLN A 64 3.39 13.77 -6.33
N HIS A 65 2.90 14.20 -5.17
CA HIS A 65 3.05 15.56 -4.65
C HIS A 65 4.21 15.72 -3.66
N GLY A 66 5.07 14.71 -3.50
CA GLY A 66 6.20 14.75 -2.57
C GLY A 66 5.78 14.79 -1.09
N LYS A 67 4.59 14.29 -0.78
CA LYS A 67 3.94 14.37 0.54
C LYS A 67 3.69 12.99 1.15
N GLU A 68 4.49 11.98 0.82
CA GLU A 68 4.31 10.61 1.31
C GLU A 68 4.25 10.54 2.86
N ASP A 69 5.06 11.32 3.56
CA ASP A 69 5.00 11.37 5.03
C ASP A 69 3.65 11.87 5.58
N GLU A 70 2.95 12.75 4.84
CA GLU A 70 1.61 13.22 5.23
C GLU A 70 0.57 12.12 5.11
N PHE A 71 0.71 11.22 4.12
CA PHE A 71 -0.15 10.05 3.98
C PHE A 71 -0.07 9.16 5.23
N TYR A 72 1.15 8.80 5.67
CA TYR A 72 1.30 7.94 6.85
C TYR A 72 0.82 8.61 8.14
N LYS A 73 0.89 9.95 8.23
CA LYS A 73 0.34 10.70 9.39
C LYS A 73 -1.17 10.55 9.55
N LEU A 74 -1.93 10.26 8.48
CA LEU A 74 -3.37 10.00 8.58
C LEU A 74 -3.69 8.78 9.45
N PHE A 75 -2.76 7.85 9.55
CA PHE A 75 -2.94 6.57 10.24
C PHE A 75 -2.13 6.46 11.54
N LYS A 76 -1.34 7.49 11.88
CA LYS A 76 -0.54 7.57 13.12
C LYS A 76 -1.37 7.62 14.42
N GLN A 77 -2.70 7.62 14.33
CA GLN A 77 -3.59 7.49 15.49
C GLN A 77 -4.00 6.03 15.78
N LEU A 78 -3.44 5.05 15.06
CA LEU A 78 -3.72 3.61 15.25
C LEU A 78 -2.68 2.89 16.14
N GLU A 79 -1.82 3.65 16.83
CA GLU A 79 -0.92 3.14 17.90
C GLU A 79 -1.45 3.48 19.29
#